data_AF-A0A352JSY1-F1
#
_entry.id   AF-A0A352JSY1-F1
#
_cell.length_a   1.000
_cell.length_b   1.000
_cell.length_c   1.000
_cell.angle_alpha   90.00
_cell.angle_beta   90.00
_cell.angle_gamma   90.00
#
_symmetry.space_group_name_H-M   'P 1'
#
loop_
_entity.id
_entity.type
_entity.pdbx_description
1 polymer ?
#
loop_
_entity_poly.entity_id
_entity_poly.type
_entity_poly.pdbx_seq_one_letter_code
_entity_poly.pdbx_strand_id
1 'polypeptide(L)'
;MSTTFQRLMAVRKGKQCGFWVLLDPDKKSSQVLARYAKTMEAAGVDGFLIGSSIMVSASFERAVKAVKKAVRVPLIIFPNGSGMLSKTADAVLFTSLISGRNPNLLIDEQVKAAPAIKALGL
;
A
#
# COMPACT_ATOMS: atom_id res chain seq x y z
N MET A 1 -7.33 -1.01 19.39
CA MET A 1 -6.69 -0.14 18.36
C MET A 1 -7.64 -0.02 17.19
N SER A 2 -7.77 1.14 16.55
CA SER A 2 -8.63 1.25 15.35
C SER A 2 -7.93 0.62 14.14
N THR A 3 -8.66 -0.07 13.29
CA THR A 3 -8.11 -0.63 12.04
C THR A 3 -7.75 0.47 11.04
N THR A 4 -6.93 0.15 10.05
CA THR A 4 -6.64 1.06 8.92
C THR A 4 -7.93 1.51 8.25
N PHE A 5 -8.85 0.58 7.96
CA PHE A 5 -10.17 0.90 7.38
C PHE A 5 -10.96 1.91 8.21
N GLN A 6 -11.00 1.76 9.54
CA GLN A 6 -11.68 2.70 10.43
C GLN A 6 -11.07 4.11 10.38
N ARG A 7 -9.73 4.22 10.26
CA ARG A 7 -9.06 5.52 10.05
C ARG A 7 -9.50 6.19 8.75
N LEU A 8 -9.61 5.43 7.66
CA LEU A 8 -10.03 5.99 6.37
C LEU A 8 -11.48 6.47 6.41
N MET A 9 -12.36 5.71 7.08
CA MET A 9 -13.75 6.11 7.28
C MET A 9 -13.87 7.37 8.16
N ALA A 10 -12.99 7.55 9.14
CA ALA A 10 -12.93 8.77 9.93
C ALA A 10 -12.50 10.00 9.10
N VAL A 11 -11.50 9.85 8.23
CA VAL A 11 -11.09 10.90 7.27
C VAL A 11 -12.26 11.28 6.37
N ARG A 12 -12.95 10.28 5.79
CA ARG A 12 -14.15 10.52 4.98
C ARG A 12 -15.25 11.26 5.75
N LYS A 13 -15.51 10.91 7.01
CA LYS A 13 -16.55 11.57 7.82
C LYS A 13 -16.17 13.00 8.21
N GLY A 14 -14.90 13.23 8.53
CA GLY A 14 -14.40 14.54 9.01
C GLY A 14 -14.05 15.51 7.90
N LYS A 15 -13.10 15.13 7.03
CA LYS A 15 -12.58 15.98 5.94
C LYS A 15 -13.40 15.92 4.65
N GLN A 16 -14.27 14.91 4.51
CA GLN A 16 -15.07 14.63 3.30
C GLN A 16 -14.27 14.25 2.05
N CYS A 17 -12.96 14.53 2.03
CA CYS A 17 -12.01 14.13 1.00
C CYS A 17 -10.71 13.67 1.68
N GLY A 18 -10.12 12.58 1.17
CA GLY A 18 -8.80 12.11 1.60
C GLY A 18 -7.74 12.50 0.58
N PHE A 19 -6.62 13.03 1.04
CA PHE A 19 -5.46 13.27 0.19
C PHE A 19 -4.50 12.06 0.22
N TRP A 20 -4.31 11.43 -0.93
CA TRP A 20 -3.51 10.21 -1.06
C TRP A 20 -2.32 10.41 -2.01
N VAL A 21 -1.20 9.77 -1.69
CA VAL A 21 -0.01 9.77 -2.55
C VAL A 21 0.43 8.33 -2.83
N LEU A 22 0.62 8.00 -4.10
CA LEU A 22 1.22 6.74 -4.54
C LEU A 22 2.74 6.87 -4.61
N LEU A 23 3.42 6.00 -3.87
CA LEU A 23 4.87 5.87 -3.85
C LEU A 23 5.27 4.69 -4.72
N ASP A 24 5.97 4.98 -5.82
CA ASP A 24 6.50 3.97 -6.74
C ASP A 24 7.92 3.56 -6.30
N PRO A 25 8.13 2.33 -5.77
CA PRO A 25 9.43 1.83 -5.33
C PRO A 25 10.46 1.63 -6.44
N ASP A 26 10.05 1.59 -7.71
CA ASP A 26 10.98 1.38 -8.83
C ASP A 26 11.56 2.69 -9.38
N LYS A 27 10.96 3.83 -9.01
CA LYS A 27 11.39 5.15 -9.51
C LYS A 27 12.50 5.78 -8.68
N LYS A 28 12.70 5.35 -7.43
CA LYS A 28 13.57 6.02 -6.45
C LYS A 28 14.12 5.01 -5.43
N SER A 29 15.28 5.31 -4.85
CA SER A 29 15.80 4.51 -3.75
C SER A 29 14.91 4.60 -2.51
N SER A 30 14.96 3.57 -1.65
CA SER A 30 14.14 3.49 -0.42
C SER A 30 14.31 4.70 0.51
N GLN A 31 15.53 5.25 0.60
CA GLN A 31 15.84 6.41 1.43
C GLN A 31 15.23 7.70 0.85
N VAL A 32 15.26 7.84 -0.47
CA VAL A 32 14.64 8.99 -1.14
C VAL A 32 13.13 8.91 -0.97
N LEU A 33 12.51 7.75 -1.21
CA LEU A 33 11.07 7.56 -0.97
C LEU A 33 10.64 7.93 0.45
N ALA A 34 11.40 7.48 1.46
CA ALA A 34 11.12 7.82 2.85
C ALA A 34 11.16 9.34 3.12
N ARG A 35 12.12 10.06 2.52
CA ARG A 35 12.18 11.54 2.62
C ARG A 35 10.98 12.19 1.95
N TYR A 36 10.61 11.75 0.75
CA TYR A 36 9.41 12.24 0.04
C TYR A 36 8.15 12.00 0.86
N ALA A 37 7.96 10.79 1.40
CA ALA A 37 6.82 10.45 2.22
C ALA A 37 6.72 11.37 3.45
N LYS A 38 7.85 11.65 4.12
CA LYS A 38 7.89 12.58 5.26
C LYS A 38 7.48 14.01 4.88
N THR A 39 7.97 14.51 3.74
CA THR A 39 7.57 15.84 3.23
C THR A 39 6.08 15.90 2.92
N MET A 40 5.54 14.84 2.30
CA MET A 40 4.13 14.77 1.92
C MET A 40 3.22 14.60 3.15
N GLU A 41 3.66 13.87 4.18
CA GLU A 41 2.93 13.80 5.45
C GLU A 41 2.85 15.18 6.11
N ALA A 42 3.95 15.94 6.10
CA ALA A 42 3.94 17.32 6.60
C ALA A 42 3.02 18.26 5.78
N ALA A 43 2.79 17.94 4.50
CA ALA A 43 1.85 18.63 3.62
C ALA A 43 0.37 18.18 3.81
N GLY A 44 0.10 17.26 4.74
CA GLY A 44 -1.27 16.89 5.12
C GLY A 44 -1.85 15.67 4.37
N VAL A 45 -1.01 14.81 3.81
CA VAL A 45 -1.46 13.50 3.26
C VAL A 45 -2.15 12.67 4.33
N ASP A 46 -3.28 12.06 3.98
CA ASP A 46 -4.10 11.21 4.86
C ASP A 46 -3.71 9.72 4.79
N GLY A 47 -3.03 9.32 3.72
CA GLY A 47 -2.52 7.97 3.55
C GLY A 47 -1.62 7.82 2.32
N PHE A 48 -0.71 6.86 2.39
CA PHE A 48 0.15 6.48 1.28
C PHE A 48 -0.30 5.18 0.65
N LEU A 49 -0.22 5.11 -0.66
CA LEU A 49 -0.18 3.87 -1.41
C LEU A 49 1.28 3.54 -1.75
N ILE A 50 1.65 2.26 -1.76
CA ILE A 50 2.96 1.82 -2.25
C ILE A 50 2.81 0.64 -3.21
N GLY A 51 3.38 0.77 -4.40
CA GLY A 51 3.29 -0.25 -5.44
C GLY A 51 3.88 0.24 -6.77
N SER A 52 4.16 -0.71 -7.67
CA SER A 52 4.66 -0.43 -9.02
C SER A 52 4.17 -1.46 -10.03
N SER A 53 4.55 -1.29 -11.30
CA SER A 53 4.13 -2.13 -12.42
C SER A 53 4.96 -3.41 -12.59
N ILE A 54 6.24 -3.47 -12.20
CA ILE A 54 7.08 -4.67 -12.39
C ILE A 54 8.11 -4.69 -11.27
N MET A 55 8.02 -5.61 -10.31
CA MET A 55 8.81 -5.45 -9.09
C MET A 55 9.48 -6.73 -8.59
N VAL A 56 10.72 -6.56 -8.11
CA VAL A 56 11.50 -7.58 -7.40
C VAL A 56 11.24 -7.48 -5.90
N SER A 57 10.85 -8.59 -5.27
CA SER A 57 10.39 -8.67 -3.88
C SER A 57 11.35 -8.02 -2.85
N ALA A 58 12.67 -8.16 -3.04
CA ALA A 58 13.68 -7.61 -2.13
C ALA A 58 13.80 -6.07 -2.18
N SER A 59 13.46 -5.44 -3.31
CA SER A 59 13.44 -3.96 -3.41
C SER A 59 12.21 -3.39 -2.70
N PHE A 60 11.07 -4.05 -2.89
CA PHE A 60 9.80 -3.68 -2.29
C PHE A 60 9.85 -3.65 -0.77
N GLU A 61 10.30 -4.74 -0.15
CA GLU A 61 10.31 -4.86 1.31
C GLU A 61 11.19 -3.78 1.96
N ARG A 62 12.32 -3.41 1.30
CA ARG A 62 13.17 -2.31 1.75
C ARG A 62 12.45 -0.97 1.64
N ALA A 63 11.73 -0.72 0.55
CA ALA A 63 10.96 0.50 0.37
C ALA A 63 9.82 0.61 1.40
N VAL A 64 9.02 -0.44 1.60
CA VAL A 64 7.95 -0.49 2.62
C VAL A 64 8.52 -0.18 4.00
N LYS A 65 9.60 -0.86 4.41
CA LYS A 65 10.26 -0.62 5.70
C LYS A 65 10.76 0.81 5.86
N ALA A 66 11.40 1.36 4.82
CA ALA A 66 11.96 2.70 4.88
C ALA A 66 10.86 3.76 5.02
N VAL A 67 9.80 3.66 4.21
CA VAL A 67 8.65 4.58 4.27
C VAL A 67 7.92 4.44 5.60
N LYS A 68 7.61 3.21 6.03
CA LYS A 68 6.86 2.98 7.27
C LYS A 68 7.56 3.52 8.52
N LYS A 69 8.91 3.51 8.53
CA LYS A 69 9.70 4.13 9.61
C LYS A 69 9.66 5.66 9.59
N ALA A 70 9.36 6.27 8.46
CA ALA A 70 9.43 7.71 8.26
C ALA A 70 8.10 8.44 8.51
N VAL A 71 6.97 7.73 8.41
CA VAL A 71 5.61 8.33 8.49
C VAL A 71 4.72 7.62 9.51
N ARG A 72 3.71 8.33 10.01
CA ARG A 72 2.70 7.86 10.96
C ARG A 72 1.36 7.56 10.30
N VAL A 73 1.03 8.26 9.21
CA VAL A 73 -0.18 7.98 8.42
C VAL A 73 -0.13 6.57 7.81
N PRO A 74 -1.28 5.97 7.48
CA PRO A 74 -1.32 4.61 6.95
C PRO A 74 -0.53 4.45 5.64
N LEU A 75 0.26 3.39 5.56
CA LEU A 75 0.93 2.92 4.35
C LEU A 75 0.24 1.65 3.86
N ILE A 76 -0.43 1.76 2.72
CA ILE A 76 -1.26 0.69 2.16
C ILE A 76 -0.61 0.18 0.89
N ILE A 77 -0.51 -1.14 0.76
CA ILE A 77 -0.01 -1.76 -0.46
C ILE A 77 -1.03 -1.58 -1.58
N PHE A 78 -0.60 -1.06 -2.73
CA PHE A 78 -1.34 -1.10 -3.98
C PHE A 78 -0.72 -2.21 -4.85
N PRO A 79 -1.28 -3.43 -4.82
CA PRO A 79 -0.61 -4.59 -5.38
C PRO A 79 -0.78 -4.66 -6.90
N ASN A 80 0.24 -5.21 -7.55
CA ASN A 80 0.17 -5.67 -8.93
C ASN A 80 0.17 -7.21 -9.04
N GLY A 81 0.11 -7.91 -7.91
CA GLY A 81 0.06 -9.37 -7.86
C GLY A 81 0.34 -9.90 -6.46
N SER A 82 0.15 -11.21 -6.28
CA SER A 82 0.29 -11.93 -5.00
C SER A 82 1.70 -11.87 -4.40
N GLY A 83 2.73 -11.61 -5.20
CA GLY A 83 4.12 -11.43 -4.73
C GLY A 83 4.40 -10.10 -4.02
N MET A 84 3.46 -9.15 -4.03
CA MET A 84 3.60 -7.83 -3.42
C MET A 84 2.91 -7.76 -2.06
N LEU A 85 3.46 -8.45 -1.06
CA LEU A 85 2.93 -8.42 0.30
C LEU A 85 4.02 -8.10 1.32
N SER A 86 3.66 -7.39 2.38
CA SER A 86 4.57 -7.06 3.48
C SER A 86 3.80 -6.92 4.77
N LYS A 87 4.18 -7.68 5.81
CA LYS A 87 3.66 -7.49 7.18
C LYS A 87 3.99 -6.12 7.77
N THR A 88 4.89 -5.36 7.13
CA THR A 88 5.30 -4.04 7.60
C THR A 88 4.28 -2.96 7.19
N ALA A 89 3.50 -3.20 6.14
CA ALA A 89 2.44 -2.29 5.72
C ALA A 89 1.23 -2.38 6.66
N ASP A 90 0.40 -1.34 6.69
CA ASP A 90 -0.78 -1.29 7.57
C ASP A 90 -2.02 -1.98 6.97
N ALA A 91 -2.03 -2.18 5.65
CA ALA A 91 -3.10 -2.83 4.89
C ALA A 91 -2.64 -3.13 3.46
N VAL A 92 -3.45 -3.90 2.74
CA VAL A 92 -3.35 -4.11 1.29
C VAL A 92 -4.69 -3.77 0.64
N LEU A 93 -4.66 -3.12 -0.53
CA LEU A 93 -5.83 -3.01 -1.38
C LEU A 93 -6.04 -4.35 -2.09
N PHE A 94 -6.98 -5.14 -1.62
CA PHE A 94 -7.32 -6.44 -2.22
C PHE A 94 -8.23 -6.24 -3.44
N THR A 95 -7.64 -5.73 -4.52
CA THR A 95 -8.36 -5.25 -5.72
C THR A 95 -8.82 -6.38 -6.63
N SER A 96 -9.86 -6.11 -7.43
CA SER A 96 -10.30 -6.95 -8.56
C SER A 96 -10.53 -6.05 -9.78
N LEU A 97 -9.93 -6.39 -10.93
CA LEU A 97 -10.02 -5.56 -12.14
C LEU A 97 -11.32 -5.87 -12.92
N ILE A 98 -12.46 -5.44 -12.39
CA ILE A 98 -13.80 -5.77 -12.90
C ILE A 98 -14.10 -5.26 -14.32
N SER A 99 -13.37 -4.24 -14.78
CA SER A 99 -13.47 -3.73 -16.16
C SER A 99 -12.74 -4.62 -17.17
N GLY A 100 -11.87 -5.51 -16.71
CA GLY A 100 -11.11 -6.44 -17.54
C GLY A 100 -11.82 -7.76 -17.82
N ARG A 101 -11.12 -8.63 -18.55
CA ARG A 101 -11.53 -10.03 -18.82
C ARG A 101 -10.43 -11.04 -18.50
N ASN A 102 -9.30 -10.59 -17.96
CA ASN A 102 -8.20 -11.47 -17.58
C ASN A 102 -8.51 -12.12 -16.22
N PRO A 103 -8.75 -13.45 -16.15
CA PRO A 103 -9.09 -14.13 -14.89
C PRO A 103 -8.00 -13.98 -13.82
N ASN A 104 -6.74 -13.80 -14.24
CA ASN A 104 -5.63 -13.60 -13.30
C ASN A 104 -5.85 -12.38 -12.40
N LEU A 105 -6.38 -11.28 -12.97
CA LEU A 105 -6.62 -10.02 -12.25
C LEU A 105 -8.02 -9.93 -11.65
N LEU A 106 -8.91 -10.88 -11.98
CA LEU A 106 -10.26 -10.98 -11.43
C LEU A 106 -10.30 -11.82 -10.17
N ILE A 107 -9.62 -12.98 -10.15
CA ILE A 107 -9.65 -13.93 -9.04
C ILE A 107 -8.36 -14.72 -8.78
N ASP A 108 -7.53 -15.04 -9.79
CA ASP A 108 -6.41 -15.99 -9.53
C ASP A 108 -5.34 -15.40 -8.61
N GLU A 109 -4.94 -14.14 -8.80
CA GLU A 109 -3.97 -13.49 -7.91
C GLU A 109 -4.53 -13.31 -6.49
N GLN A 110 -5.84 -13.12 -6.35
CA GLN A 110 -6.53 -13.02 -5.07
C GLN A 110 -6.50 -14.35 -4.33
N VAL A 111 -6.78 -15.46 -5.03
CA VAL A 111 -6.69 -16.82 -4.47
C VAL A 111 -5.26 -17.14 -4.04
N LYS A 112 -4.26 -16.82 -4.87
CA LYS A 112 -2.85 -17.02 -4.53
C LYS A 112 -2.42 -16.19 -3.31
N ALA A 113 -2.90 -14.95 -3.19
CA ALA A 113 -2.52 -14.05 -2.10
C ALA A 113 -3.22 -14.36 -0.77
N ALA A 114 -4.44 -14.92 -0.80
CA ALA A 114 -5.27 -15.08 0.41
C ALA A 114 -4.59 -15.83 1.58
N PRO A 115 -3.91 -16.98 1.37
CA PRO A 115 -3.20 -17.66 2.45
C PRO A 115 -2.07 -16.81 3.05
N ALA A 116 -1.33 -16.10 2.19
CA ALA A 116 -0.23 -15.24 2.60
C ALA A 116 -0.73 -14.02 3.39
N ILE A 117 -1.81 -13.37 2.94
CA ILE A 117 -2.46 -12.27 3.68
C ILE A 117 -2.85 -12.73 5.08
N LYS A 118 -3.51 -13.89 5.19
CA LYS A 118 -3.91 -14.46 6.47
C LYS A 118 -2.72 -14.74 7.40
N ALA A 119 -1.64 -15.30 6.85
CA ALA A 119 -0.43 -15.59 7.60
C ALA A 119 0.33 -14.33 8.07
N LEU A 120 0.25 -13.23 7.31
CA LEU A 120 0.87 -11.95 7.65
C LEU A 120 0.03 -11.11 8.64
N GLY A 121 -1.23 -11.50 8.88
CA GLY A 121 -2.15 -10.74 9.73
C GLY A 121 -2.59 -9.40 9.12
N LEU A 122 -2.61 -9.35 7.79
CA LEU A 122 -3.08 -8.20 7.01
C LEU A 122 -4.60 -8.21 6.80
#